data_AF-A0A948R7H9-F1
#
_entry.id   AF-A0A948R7H9-F1
#
_cell.length_a   1.000
_cell.length_b   1.000
_cell.length_c   1.000
_cell.angle_alpha   90.00
_cell.angle_beta   90.00
_cell.angle_gamma   90.00
#
_symmetry.space_group_name_H-M   'P 1'
#
loop_
_entity.id
_entity.type
_entity.pdbx_description
1 polymer ?
#
loop_
_entity_poly.entity_id
_entity_poly.type
_entity_poly.pdbx_seq_one_letter_code
_entity_poly.pdbx_strand_id
1 'polypeptide(L)'
;MELLLIIFLIGGVGFWATKLYNRLRILSEAVKRSQSNLVGELKKRATLANQLIDVCKGYGDHEKLTHLTVASQNQDSGDAQQMATATSRALAGISYVAERFPELKANQTYNTLMGQLQTIENDLQAKREALNAEVERYNGYRASMPAVLVAQQLGFPEASYFSSDEEGLEAGANFRTDDGELLRAQFARIGKGVGEATKQIGNAAGSAMKQAQASLAKPADPEPQPESEIEKDRPTQ
;
A
#
# COMPACT_ATOMS: atom_id res chain seq x y z
N MET A 1 -10.40 -42.80 -11.42
CA MET A 1 -10.59 -42.05 -10.16
C MET A 1 -9.70 -40.82 -10.11
N GLU A 2 -8.38 -40.95 -10.33
CA GLU A 2 -7.44 -39.82 -10.28
C GLU A 2 -7.75 -38.69 -11.28
N LEU A 3 -8.10 -39.00 -12.53
CA LEU A 3 -8.48 -37.99 -13.53
C LEU A 3 -9.73 -37.18 -13.13
N LEU A 4 -10.72 -37.85 -12.54
CA LEU A 4 -11.94 -37.20 -12.04
C LEU A 4 -11.64 -36.27 -10.86
N LEU A 5 -10.71 -36.66 -9.98
CA LEU A 5 -10.25 -35.82 -8.88
C LEU A 5 -9.52 -34.56 -9.38
N ILE A 6 -8.67 -34.69 -10.41
CA ILE A 6 -7.98 -33.55 -11.03
C ILE A 6 -8.97 -32.58 -11.67
N ILE A 7 -9.95 -33.09 -12.43
CA ILE A 7 -10.99 -32.26 -13.05
C ILE A 7 -11.82 -31.53 -11.99
N PHE A 8 -12.19 -32.23 -10.92
CA PHE A 8 -12.92 -31.63 -9.81
C PHE A 8 -12.11 -30.52 -9.11
N LEU A 9 -10.82 -30.75 -8.88
CA LEU A 9 -9.91 -29.75 -8.29
C LEU A 9 -9.81 -28.49 -9.19
N ILE A 10 -9.58 -28.68 -10.49
CA ILE A 10 -9.50 -27.58 -11.46
C ILE A 10 -10.82 -26.80 -11.53
N GLY A 11 -11.94 -27.52 -11.56
CA GLY A 11 -13.28 -26.92 -11.53
C GLY A 11 -13.52 -26.09 -10.25
N GLY A 12 -13.10 -26.61 -9.10
CA GLY A 12 -13.17 -25.92 -7.82
C GLY A 12 -12.35 -24.62 -7.79
N VAL A 13 -11.10 -24.68 -8.27
CA VAL A 13 -10.21 -23.50 -8.36
C VAL A 13 -10.77 -22.47 -9.35
N GLY A 14 -11.29 -22.92 -10.50
CA GLY A 14 -11.91 -22.04 -11.50
C GLY A 14 -13.15 -21.34 -10.95
N PHE A 15 -14.06 -22.08 -10.31
CA PHE A 15 -15.24 -21.49 -9.67
C PHE A 15 -14.85 -20.49 -8.59
N TRP A 16 -13.87 -20.82 -7.75
CA TRP A 16 -13.35 -19.91 -6.73
C TRP A 16 -12.76 -18.62 -7.35
N ALA A 17 -11.95 -18.74 -8.41
CA ALA A 17 -11.35 -17.60 -9.09
C ALA A 17 -12.42 -16.66 -9.70
N THR A 18 -13.50 -17.21 -10.28
CA THR A 18 -14.60 -16.38 -10.81
C THR A 18 -15.32 -15.59 -9.72
N LYS A 19 -15.53 -16.19 -8.54
CA LYS A 19 -16.14 -15.50 -7.39
C LYS A 19 -15.27 -14.37 -6.89
N LEU A 20 -13.96 -14.61 -6.77
CA LEU A 20 -12.99 -13.61 -6.37
C LEU A 20 -12.97 -12.42 -7.35
N TYR A 21 -12.86 -12.71 -8.65
CA TYR A 21 -12.84 -11.68 -9.70
C TYR A 21 -14.11 -10.81 -9.67
N ASN A 22 -15.28 -11.44 -9.60
CA ASN A 22 -16.55 -10.70 -9.55
C ASN A 22 -16.63 -9.81 -8.31
N ARG A 23 -16.12 -10.28 -7.16
CA ARG A 23 -16.11 -9.48 -5.93
C ARG A 23 -15.17 -8.27 -6.04
N LEU A 24 -13.95 -8.47 -6.55
CA LEU A 24 -13.00 -7.38 -6.81
C LEU A 24 -13.57 -6.37 -7.82
N ARG A 25 -14.25 -6.84 -8.87
CA ARG A 25 -14.88 -5.98 -9.87
C ARG A 25 -15.98 -5.11 -9.27
N ILE A 26 -16.83 -5.67 -8.42
CA ILE A 26 -17.89 -4.92 -7.72
C ILE A 26 -17.29 -3.83 -6.82
N LEU A 27 -16.27 -4.16 -6.03
CA LEU A 27 -15.62 -3.21 -5.13
C LEU A 27 -14.88 -2.11 -5.90
N SER A 28 -14.17 -2.48 -6.99
CA SER A 28 -13.51 -1.52 -7.88
C SER A 28 -14.50 -0.55 -8.52
N GLU A 29 -15.67 -1.04 -8.94
CA GLU A 29 -16.72 -0.18 -9.51
C GLU A 29 -17.33 0.75 -8.45
N ALA A 30 -17.44 0.31 -7.19
CA ALA A 30 -17.88 1.15 -6.08
C ALA A 30 -16.91 2.33 -5.83
N VAL A 31 -15.60 2.04 -5.80
CA VAL A 31 -14.55 3.07 -5.71
C VAL A 31 -14.66 4.06 -6.87
N LYS A 32 -14.74 3.56 -8.12
CA LYS A 32 -14.86 4.39 -9.33
C LYS A 32 -16.10 5.29 -9.30
N ARG A 33 -17.24 4.75 -8.85
CA ARG A 33 -18.48 5.51 -8.67
C ARG A 33 -18.31 6.61 -7.63
N SER A 34 -17.73 6.29 -6.48
CA SER A 34 -17.49 7.28 -5.41
C SER A 34 -16.54 8.38 -5.87
N GLN A 35 -15.48 8.03 -6.59
CA GLN A 35 -14.53 8.99 -7.18
C GLN A 35 -15.23 9.90 -8.19
N SER A 36 -16.09 9.35 -9.04
CA SER A 36 -16.87 10.14 -10.01
C SER A 36 -17.81 11.12 -9.31
N ASN A 37 -18.44 10.72 -8.22
CA ASN A 37 -19.28 11.60 -7.40
C ASN A 37 -18.48 12.74 -6.78
N LEU A 38 -17.28 12.45 -6.25
CA LEU A 38 -16.38 13.45 -5.67
C LEU A 38 -15.93 14.47 -6.71
N VAL A 39 -15.51 13.99 -7.89
CA VAL A 39 -15.11 14.86 -9.01
C VAL A 39 -16.26 15.76 -9.46
N GLY A 40 -17.48 15.23 -9.52
CA GLY A 40 -18.66 16.04 -9.85
C GLY A 40 -18.87 17.20 -8.87
N GLU A 41 -18.63 16.98 -7.58
CA GLU A 41 -18.78 18.02 -6.56
C GLU A 41 -17.63 19.04 -6.61
N LEU A 42 -16.39 18.59 -6.83
CA LEU A 42 -15.24 19.47 -7.07
C LEU A 42 -15.46 20.38 -8.29
N LYS A 43 -16.05 19.86 -9.37
CA LYS A 43 -16.40 20.68 -10.54
C LYS A 43 -17.41 21.77 -10.20
N LYS A 44 -18.47 21.45 -9.44
CA LYS A 44 -19.45 22.46 -9.00
C LYS A 44 -18.79 23.52 -8.11
N ARG A 45 -17.93 23.10 -7.19
CA ARG A 45 -17.13 23.99 -6.33
C ARG A 45 -16.27 24.95 -7.17
N ALA A 46 -15.57 24.44 -8.17
CA ALA A 46 -14.75 25.24 -9.07
C ALA A 46 -15.60 26.23 -9.88
N THR A 47 -16.78 25.81 -10.37
CA THR A 47 -17.73 26.69 -11.07
C THR A 47 -18.24 27.81 -10.16
N LEU A 48 -18.65 27.51 -8.92
CA LEU A 48 -19.06 28.54 -7.96
C LEU A 48 -17.90 29.49 -7.62
N ALA A 49 -16.68 28.99 -7.47
CA ALA A 49 -15.52 29.83 -7.22
C ALA A 49 -15.27 30.81 -8.38
N ASN A 50 -15.41 30.36 -9.63
CA ASN A 50 -15.30 31.25 -10.78
C ASN A 50 -16.44 32.30 -10.82
N GLN A 51 -17.67 31.92 -10.48
CA GLN A 51 -18.78 32.88 -10.35
C GLN A 51 -18.52 33.91 -9.23
N LEU A 52 -17.97 33.49 -8.09
CA LEU A 52 -17.56 34.38 -7.01
C LEU A 52 -16.46 35.35 -7.47
N ILE A 53 -15.47 34.87 -8.22
CA ILE A 53 -14.42 35.71 -8.83
C ILE A 53 -15.05 36.80 -9.70
N ASP A 54 -16.04 36.47 -10.52
CA ASP A 54 -16.69 37.45 -11.40
C ASP A 54 -17.47 38.52 -10.63
N VAL A 55 -18.11 38.15 -9.52
CA VAL A 55 -18.73 39.13 -8.60
C VAL A 55 -17.65 40.02 -7.95
N CYS A 56 -16.53 39.43 -7.51
CA CYS A 56 -15.43 40.17 -6.89
C CYS A 56 -14.75 41.14 -7.85
N LYS A 57 -14.64 40.79 -9.14
CA LYS A 57 -14.06 41.67 -10.17
C LYS A 57 -14.75 43.03 -10.15
N GLY A 58 -16.09 43.08 -10.03
CA GLY A 58 -16.87 44.32 -9.99
C GLY A 58 -16.46 45.36 -8.93
N TYR A 59 -15.64 45.00 -7.94
CA TYR A 59 -15.22 45.86 -6.82
C TYR A 59 -13.76 46.34 -6.87
N GLY A 60 -13.00 46.03 -7.93
CA GLY A 60 -11.78 46.79 -8.27
C GLY A 60 -10.44 46.05 -8.33
N ASP A 61 -10.36 44.75 -8.02
CA ASP A 61 -9.09 43.98 -8.02
C ASP A 61 -8.97 43.01 -9.22
N HIS A 62 -9.19 43.50 -10.44
CA HIS A 62 -9.28 42.66 -11.67
C HIS A 62 -8.02 41.84 -11.99
N GLU A 63 -6.82 42.39 -11.83
CA GLU A 63 -5.58 41.70 -12.23
C GLU A 63 -5.29 40.48 -11.34
N LYS A 64 -5.36 40.65 -10.02
CA LYS A 64 -5.12 39.55 -9.06
C LYS A 64 -6.19 38.47 -9.15
N LEU A 65 -7.45 38.85 -9.35
CA LEU A 65 -8.59 37.93 -9.47
C LEU A 65 -8.57 37.11 -10.77
N THR A 66 -8.00 37.66 -11.84
CA THR A 66 -7.87 36.94 -13.11
C THR A 66 -6.88 35.77 -12.99
N HIS A 67 -5.79 35.94 -12.23
CA HIS A 67 -4.84 34.87 -11.94
C HIS A 67 -5.40 33.76 -11.03
N LEU A 68 -6.48 34.04 -10.29
CA LEU A 68 -7.14 33.08 -9.40
C LEU A 68 -8.24 32.27 -10.10
N THR A 69 -8.56 32.58 -11.36
CA THR A 69 -9.58 31.86 -12.13
C THR A 69 -9.16 30.40 -12.29
N VAL A 70 -10.01 29.47 -11.86
CA VAL A 70 -9.74 28.04 -11.99
C VAL A 70 -9.92 27.67 -13.46
N ALA A 71 -8.81 27.38 -14.14
CA ALA A 71 -8.79 27.05 -15.56
C ALA A 71 -9.71 25.85 -15.88
N SER A 72 -10.44 25.92 -16.99
CA SER A 72 -11.28 24.83 -17.50
C SER A 72 -10.50 23.54 -17.74
N GLN A 73 -9.22 23.65 -18.09
CA GLN A 73 -8.34 22.49 -18.28
C GLN A 73 -8.21 21.66 -16.99
N ASN A 74 -8.26 22.28 -15.80
CA ASN A 74 -8.26 21.57 -14.53
C ASN A 74 -9.63 20.95 -14.19
N GLN A 75 -10.71 21.42 -14.82
CA GLN A 75 -12.03 20.82 -14.68
C GLN A 75 -12.16 19.54 -15.54
N ASP A 76 -11.40 19.43 -16.62
CA ASP A 76 -11.48 18.31 -17.57
C ASP A 76 -10.31 17.32 -17.51
N SER A 77 -9.19 17.68 -16.90
CA SER A 77 -7.99 16.82 -16.79
C SER A 77 -8.18 15.58 -15.92
N GLY A 78 -9.27 15.48 -15.15
CA GLY A 78 -9.56 14.35 -14.27
C GLY A 78 -8.68 14.31 -13.00
N ASP A 79 -7.73 15.25 -12.84
CA ASP A 79 -6.93 15.40 -11.63
C ASP A 79 -7.75 16.13 -10.56
N ALA A 80 -8.49 15.34 -9.79
CA ALA A 80 -9.32 15.81 -8.69
C ALA A 80 -8.52 16.59 -7.64
N GLN A 81 -7.26 16.20 -7.39
CA GLN A 81 -6.42 16.81 -6.35
C GLN A 81 -5.93 18.19 -6.78
N GLN A 82 -5.50 18.31 -8.03
CA GLN A 82 -5.10 19.59 -8.61
C GLN A 82 -6.28 20.57 -8.65
N MET A 83 -7.47 20.09 -9.05
CA MET A 83 -8.70 20.91 -9.05
C MET A 83 -9.04 21.41 -7.64
N ALA A 84 -9.02 20.51 -6.64
CA ALA A 84 -9.28 20.88 -5.25
C ALA A 84 -8.31 21.96 -4.75
N THR A 85 -7.01 21.79 -5.04
CA THR A 85 -5.97 22.75 -4.65
C THR A 85 -6.15 24.10 -5.31
N ALA A 86 -6.40 24.13 -6.63
CA ALA A 86 -6.61 25.36 -7.39
C ALA A 86 -7.84 26.13 -6.87
N THR A 87 -8.95 25.44 -6.65
CA THR A 87 -10.17 26.06 -6.11
C THR A 87 -9.97 26.58 -4.69
N SER A 88 -9.25 25.87 -3.82
CA SER A 88 -8.95 26.38 -2.47
C SER A 88 -8.12 27.66 -2.50
N ARG A 89 -7.12 27.75 -3.39
CA ARG A 89 -6.33 28.99 -3.58
C ARG A 89 -7.19 30.16 -4.08
N ALA A 90 -8.09 29.89 -5.03
CA ALA A 90 -9.02 30.88 -5.56
C ALA A 90 -9.92 31.45 -4.45
N LEU A 91 -10.48 30.58 -3.62
CA LEU A 91 -11.35 30.96 -2.50
C LEU A 91 -10.61 31.77 -1.44
N ALA A 92 -9.35 31.41 -1.11
CA ALA A 92 -8.52 32.21 -0.21
C ALA A 92 -8.30 33.64 -0.73
N GLY A 93 -8.10 33.79 -2.05
CA GLY A 93 -8.00 35.10 -2.68
C GLY A 93 -9.32 35.88 -2.66
N ILE A 94 -10.45 35.22 -2.87
CA ILE A 94 -11.79 35.83 -2.72
C ILE A 94 -12.00 36.35 -1.29
N SER A 95 -11.64 35.56 -0.27
CA SER A 95 -11.75 35.97 1.13
C SER A 95 -10.90 37.22 1.43
N TYR A 96 -9.68 37.29 0.89
CA TYR A 96 -8.84 38.48 1.00
C TYR A 96 -9.48 39.72 0.39
N VAL A 97 -10.08 39.61 -0.80
CA VAL A 97 -10.80 40.72 -1.44
C VAL A 97 -12.02 41.13 -0.60
N ALA A 98 -12.80 40.16 -0.11
CA ALA A 98 -13.96 40.44 0.75
C ALA A 98 -13.59 41.16 2.06
N GLU A 99 -12.39 40.94 2.60
CA GLU A 99 -11.90 41.68 3.76
C GLU A 99 -11.58 43.15 3.46
N ARG A 100 -11.11 43.46 2.25
CA ARG A 100 -10.74 44.82 1.85
C ARG A 100 -11.94 45.66 1.39
N PHE A 101 -13.01 45.02 0.92
CA PHE A 101 -14.20 45.68 0.37
C PHE A 101 -15.47 45.25 1.14
N PRO A 102 -15.82 45.95 2.24
CA PRO A 102 -17.01 45.63 3.04
C PRO A 102 -18.33 45.62 2.24
N GLU A 103 -18.43 46.44 1.20
CA GLU A 103 -19.58 46.49 0.29
C GLU A 103 -19.78 45.17 -0.48
N LEU A 104 -18.70 44.42 -0.78
CA LEU A 104 -18.79 43.08 -1.38
C LEU A 104 -19.40 42.08 -0.40
N LYS A 105 -19.05 42.17 0.90
CA LYS A 105 -19.69 41.35 1.95
C LYS A 105 -21.17 41.67 2.13
N ALA A 106 -21.57 42.91 1.88
CA ALA A 106 -22.97 43.31 1.89
C ALA A 106 -23.72 42.91 0.61
N ASN A 107 -23.02 42.47 -0.44
CA ASN A 107 -23.64 42.09 -1.71
C ASN A 107 -24.48 40.80 -1.58
N GLN A 108 -25.76 40.88 -1.93
CA GLN A 108 -26.69 39.75 -1.81
C GLN A 108 -26.30 38.55 -2.69
N THR A 109 -25.79 38.79 -3.90
CA THR A 109 -25.35 37.74 -4.83
C THR A 109 -24.12 37.02 -4.27
N TYR A 110 -23.15 37.76 -3.74
CA TYR A 110 -21.97 37.18 -3.07
C TYR A 110 -22.38 36.28 -1.90
N ASN A 111 -23.26 36.76 -1.01
CA ASN A 111 -23.74 35.98 0.13
C ASN A 111 -24.49 34.71 -0.29
N THR A 112 -25.28 34.79 -1.36
CA THR A 112 -26.01 33.63 -1.90
C THR A 112 -25.04 32.57 -2.44
N LEU A 113 -24.04 32.98 -3.23
CA LEU A 113 -23.01 32.08 -3.77
C LEU A 113 -22.15 31.47 -2.65
N MET A 114 -21.82 32.25 -1.62
CA MET A 114 -21.08 31.75 -0.46
C MET A 114 -21.88 30.72 0.34
N GLY A 115 -23.19 30.91 0.51
CA GLY A 115 -24.06 29.91 1.14
C GLY A 115 -24.19 28.61 0.34
N GLN A 116 -24.26 28.71 -1.00
CA GLN A 116 -24.19 27.54 -1.88
C GLN A 116 -22.84 26.83 -1.76
N LEU A 117 -21.75 27.58 -1.72
CA LEU A 117 -20.40 27.03 -1.56
C LEU A 117 -20.27 26.26 -0.24
N GLN A 118 -20.77 26.80 0.88
CA GLN A 118 -20.77 26.09 2.16
C GLN A 118 -21.53 24.75 2.10
N THR A 119 -22.65 24.72 1.37
CA THR A 119 -23.42 23.49 1.17
C THR A 119 -22.58 22.47 0.38
N ILE A 120 -21.90 22.92 -0.68
CA ILE A 120 -20.99 22.09 -1.47
C ILE A 120 -19.83 21.57 -0.63
N GLU A 121 -19.23 22.39 0.25
CA GLU A 121 -18.11 21.95 1.09
C GLU A 121 -18.53 20.85 2.08
N ASN A 122 -19.73 20.95 2.68
CA ASN A 122 -20.27 19.91 3.54
C ASN A 122 -20.50 18.60 2.76
N ASP A 123 -21.10 18.69 1.57
CA ASP A 123 -21.31 17.53 0.69
C ASP A 123 -19.97 16.94 0.21
N LEU A 124 -18.98 17.79 -0.04
CA LEU A 124 -17.65 17.38 -0.47
C LEU A 124 -16.95 16.58 0.61
N GLN A 125 -17.02 17.02 1.88
CA GLN A 125 -16.48 16.27 3.01
C GLN A 125 -17.12 14.87 3.10
N ALA A 126 -18.45 14.78 3.05
CA ALA A 126 -19.15 13.50 3.07
C ALA A 126 -18.75 12.58 1.90
N LYS A 127 -18.53 13.14 0.70
CA LYS A 127 -18.06 12.38 -0.47
C LYS A 127 -16.61 11.90 -0.33
N ARG A 128 -15.73 12.69 0.30
CA ARG A 128 -14.34 12.28 0.58
C ARG A 128 -14.32 11.10 1.54
N GLU A 129 -15.09 11.17 2.63
CA GLU A 129 -15.24 10.08 3.60
C GLU A 129 -15.80 8.82 2.93
N ALA A 130 -16.85 8.96 2.11
CA ALA A 130 -17.43 7.86 1.37
C ALA A 130 -16.46 7.22 0.36
N LEU A 131 -15.64 8.00 -0.32
CA LEU A 131 -14.58 7.47 -1.20
C LEU A 131 -13.55 6.69 -0.40
N ASN A 132 -13.05 7.27 0.70
CA ASN A 132 -12.05 6.63 1.54
C ASN A 132 -12.58 5.33 2.16
N ALA A 133 -13.85 5.27 2.56
CA ALA A 133 -14.49 4.05 3.04
C ALA A 133 -14.57 2.96 1.94
N GLU A 134 -14.93 3.31 0.70
CA GLU A 134 -14.94 2.33 -0.40
C GLU A 134 -13.52 1.88 -0.80
N VAL A 135 -12.54 2.79 -0.77
CA VAL A 135 -11.12 2.47 -0.98
C VAL A 135 -10.63 1.51 0.10
N GLU A 136 -10.98 1.74 1.36
CA GLU A 136 -10.65 0.84 2.47
C GLU A 136 -11.24 -0.56 2.27
N ARG A 137 -12.52 -0.66 1.92
CA ARG A 137 -13.18 -1.95 1.68
C ARG A 137 -12.55 -2.69 0.51
N TYR A 138 -12.22 -1.98 -0.57
CA TYR A 138 -11.55 -2.55 -1.74
C TYR A 138 -10.14 -3.02 -1.39
N ASN A 139 -9.32 -2.15 -0.79
CA ASN A 139 -7.94 -2.45 -0.43
C ASN A 139 -7.86 -3.56 0.62
N GLY A 140 -8.73 -3.55 1.63
CA GLY A 140 -8.83 -4.60 2.63
C GLY A 140 -9.18 -5.96 2.03
N TYR A 141 -10.15 -6.02 1.10
CA TYR A 141 -10.45 -7.27 0.40
C TYR A 141 -9.29 -7.70 -0.52
N ARG A 142 -8.69 -6.77 -1.26
CA ARG A 142 -7.55 -7.00 -2.14
C ARG A 142 -6.34 -7.56 -1.38
N ALA A 143 -6.07 -7.06 -0.18
CA ALA A 143 -4.97 -7.47 0.69
C ALA A 143 -5.26 -8.77 1.47
N SER A 144 -6.52 -9.22 1.51
CA SER A 144 -6.89 -10.46 2.19
C SER A 144 -6.35 -11.69 1.45
N MET A 145 -5.97 -12.73 2.19
CA MET A 145 -5.70 -14.04 1.60
C MET A 145 -7.03 -14.72 1.27
N PRO A 146 -7.17 -15.39 0.11
CA PRO A 146 -6.17 -15.59 -0.97
C PRO A 146 -6.11 -14.50 -2.06
N ALA A 147 -6.90 -13.42 -1.97
CA ALA A 147 -7.00 -12.38 -3.00
C ALA A 147 -5.64 -11.73 -3.34
N VAL A 148 -4.81 -11.46 -2.33
CA VAL A 148 -3.51 -10.79 -2.47
C VAL A 148 -2.55 -11.47 -3.45
N LEU A 149 -2.66 -12.80 -3.61
CA LEU A 149 -1.78 -13.58 -4.48
C LEU A 149 -2.05 -13.34 -5.97
N VAL A 150 -3.31 -13.06 -6.31
CA VAL A 150 -3.78 -13.02 -7.71
C VAL A 150 -4.33 -11.66 -8.13
N ALA A 151 -4.70 -10.78 -7.18
CA ALA A 151 -5.34 -9.50 -7.48
C ALA A 151 -4.51 -8.62 -8.42
N GLN A 152 -3.20 -8.52 -8.19
CA GLN A 152 -2.31 -7.71 -9.03
C GLN A 152 -2.21 -8.26 -10.46
N GLN A 153 -2.13 -9.58 -10.61
CA GLN A 153 -2.05 -10.25 -11.92
C GLN A 153 -3.36 -10.15 -12.70
N LEU A 154 -4.50 -10.08 -11.99
CA LEU A 154 -5.83 -9.91 -12.57
C LEU A 154 -6.18 -8.45 -12.89
N GLY A 155 -5.25 -7.51 -12.72
CA GLY A 155 -5.46 -6.10 -13.06
C GLY A 155 -6.22 -5.29 -12.01
N PHE A 156 -6.19 -5.72 -10.74
CA PHE A 156 -6.77 -4.98 -9.61
C PHE A 156 -5.65 -4.34 -8.77
N PRO A 157 -5.11 -3.18 -9.21
CA PRO A 157 -4.10 -2.45 -8.43
C PRO A 157 -4.70 -1.85 -7.16
N GLU A 158 -3.84 -1.41 -6.25
CA GLU A 158 -4.25 -0.64 -5.08
C GLU A 158 -4.97 0.65 -5.48
N ALA A 159 -6.08 0.97 -4.78
CA ALA A 159 -6.73 2.26 -4.92
C ALA A 159 -6.13 3.25 -3.93
N SER A 160 -5.88 4.48 -4.38
CA SER A 160 -5.36 5.54 -3.53
C SER A 160 -6.49 6.18 -2.71
N TYR A 161 -6.21 6.45 -1.44
CA TYR A 161 -7.08 7.28 -0.61
C TYR A 161 -7.03 8.73 -1.09
N PHE A 162 -8.13 9.45 -0.91
CA PHE A 162 -8.16 10.89 -1.09
C PHE A 162 -7.72 11.54 0.22
N SER A 163 -6.54 12.18 0.22
CA SER A 163 -5.97 12.81 1.40
C SER A 163 -6.78 14.04 1.80
N SER A 164 -7.32 14.03 3.01
CA SER A 164 -7.87 15.22 3.67
C SER A 164 -6.71 15.98 4.31
N ASP A 165 -5.97 16.70 3.48
CA ASP A 165 -4.89 17.62 3.86
C ASP A 165 -3.72 17.08 4.70
N GLU A 166 -2.61 17.74 4.43
CA GLU A 166 -1.25 17.46 4.83
C GLU A 166 -1.00 17.97 6.26
N GLU A 167 -1.85 17.63 7.24
CA GLU A 167 -1.65 18.05 8.64
C GLU A 167 -2.36 17.07 9.59
N GLY A 168 -1.57 16.22 10.28
CA GLY A 168 -2.02 15.56 11.51
C GLY A 168 -2.21 14.04 11.52
N LEU A 169 -1.64 13.28 10.58
CA LEU A 169 -1.61 11.79 10.65
C LEU A 169 -0.25 11.21 11.05
N GLU A 170 0.54 11.91 11.87
CA GLU A 170 1.62 11.24 12.62
C GLU A 170 1.09 10.18 13.61
N ALA A 171 -0.21 10.22 13.96
CA ALA A 171 -0.86 9.23 14.82
C ALA A 171 -1.07 7.85 14.15
N GLY A 172 -0.93 7.75 12.82
CA GLY A 172 -0.99 6.49 12.08
C GLY A 172 0.37 5.85 11.80
N ALA A 173 1.47 6.58 11.99
CA ALA A 173 2.82 6.11 11.69
C ALA A 173 3.23 4.87 12.51
N ASN A 174 2.53 4.60 13.61
CA ASN A 174 2.83 3.51 14.56
C ASN A 174 1.73 2.42 14.64
N PHE A 175 0.64 2.51 13.89
CA PHE A 175 -0.35 1.42 13.83
C PHE A 175 -0.04 0.48 12.67
N ARG A 176 0.89 -0.45 12.91
CA ARG A 176 1.30 -1.49 11.96
C ARG A 176 0.65 -2.82 12.36
N THR A 177 -0.47 -3.17 11.73
CA THR A 177 -1.09 -4.50 11.88
C THR A 177 -0.51 -5.53 10.90
N ASP A 178 0.24 -5.08 9.88
CA ASP A 178 0.98 -5.93 8.96
C ASP A 178 2.44 -6.07 9.40
N ASP A 179 2.67 -6.91 10.41
CA ASP A 179 3.99 -7.47 10.69
C ASP A 179 4.31 -8.65 9.73
N GLY A 180 3.91 -8.56 8.46
CA GLY A 180 4.45 -9.37 7.39
C GLY A 180 5.97 -9.19 7.23
N GLU A 181 6.51 -8.03 7.61
CA GLU A 181 7.94 -7.75 7.66
C GLU A 181 8.64 -8.48 8.82
N LEU A 182 8.00 -8.54 9.99
CA LEU A 182 8.47 -9.28 11.17
C LEU A 182 8.36 -10.79 10.95
N LEU A 183 7.27 -11.26 10.34
CA LEU A 183 7.12 -12.65 9.88
C LEU A 183 8.16 -12.99 8.83
N ARG A 184 8.37 -12.16 7.80
CA ARG A 184 9.44 -12.37 6.80
C ARG A 184 10.82 -12.32 7.42
N ALA A 185 11.07 -11.44 8.40
CA ALA A 185 12.32 -11.37 9.13
C ALA A 185 12.54 -12.61 10.01
N GLN A 186 11.50 -13.13 10.66
CA GLN A 186 11.51 -14.40 11.39
C GLN A 186 11.78 -15.57 10.43
N PHE A 187 11.06 -15.65 9.30
CA PHE A 187 11.28 -16.68 8.27
C PHE A 187 12.67 -16.58 7.61
N ALA A 188 13.18 -15.37 7.38
CA ALA A 188 14.53 -15.15 6.84
C ALA A 188 15.62 -15.48 7.86
N ARG A 189 15.41 -15.20 9.16
CA ARG A 189 16.30 -15.63 10.25
C ARG A 189 16.28 -17.16 10.40
N ILE A 190 15.11 -17.79 10.32
CA ILE A 190 14.97 -19.26 10.31
C ILE A 190 15.69 -19.84 9.09
N GLY A 191 15.51 -19.27 7.90
CA GLY A 191 16.18 -19.71 6.67
C GLY A 191 17.71 -19.56 6.73
N LYS A 192 18.21 -18.44 7.26
CA LYS A 192 19.66 -18.22 7.46
C LYS A 192 20.23 -19.15 8.53
N GLY A 193 19.54 -19.35 9.65
CA GLY A 193 19.96 -20.28 10.71
C GLY A 193 20.03 -21.72 10.24
N VAL A 194 19.07 -22.17 9.42
CA VAL A 194 19.09 -23.51 8.80
C VAL A 194 20.23 -23.62 7.78
N GLY A 195 20.46 -22.58 6.97
CA GLY A 195 21.56 -22.53 5.99
C GLY A 195 22.95 -22.50 6.64
N GLU A 196 23.11 -21.82 7.78
CA GLU A 196 24.34 -21.78 8.55
C GLU A 196 24.59 -23.09 9.29
N ALA A 197 23.55 -23.67 9.91
CA ALA A 197 23.65 -24.98 10.56
C ALA A 197 24.00 -26.09 9.56
N THR A 198 23.39 -26.10 8.37
CA THR A 198 23.73 -27.07 7.31
C THR A 198 25.15 -26.86 6.76
N LYS A 199 25.62 -25.61 6.60
CA LYS A 199 27.01 -25.32 6.22
C LYS A 199 28.01 -25.74 7.30
N GLN A 200 27.70 -25.52 8.58
CA GLN A 200 28.57 -25.95 9.68
C GLN A 200 28.65 -27.47 9.78
N ILE A 201 27.52 -28.17 9.66
CA ILE A 201 27.49 -29.64 9.62
C ILE A 201 28.26 -30.17 8.40
N GLY A 202 28.10 -29.55 7.23
CA GLY A 202 28.83 -29.93 6.01
C GLY A 202 30.34 -29.69 6.11
N ASN A 203 30.76 -28.56 6.68
CA ASN A 203 32.18 -28.24 6.88
C ASN A 203 32.81 -29.11 7.97
N ALA A 204 32.09 -29.39 9.06
CA ALA A 204 32.54 -30.31 10.10
C ALA A 204 32.70 -31.73 9.54
N ALA A 205 31.71 -32.23 8.78
CA ALA A 205 31.77 -33.52 8.12
C ALA A 205 32.92 -33.60 7.10
N GLY A 206 33.14 -32.54 6.31
CA GLY A 206 34.25 -32.46 5.35
C GLY A 206 35.61 -32.45 6.04
N SER A 207 35.76 -31.71 7.14
CA SER A 207 37.01 -31.67 7.91
C SER A 207 37.30 -32.99 8.64
N ALA A 208 36.27 -33.66 9.16
CA ALA A 208 36.37 -34.98 9.78
C ALA A 208 36.71 -36.05 8.74
N MET A 209 36.13 -36.01 7.55
CA MET A 209 36.52 -36.88 6.43
C MET A 209 37.96 -36.64 6.02
N LYS A 210 38.39 -35.36 5.93
CA LYS A 210 39.77 -35.03 5.54
C LYS A 210 40.79 -35.45 6.60
N GLN A 211 40.42 -35.39 7.88
CA GLN A 211 41.24 -35.93 8.98
C GLN A 211 41.29 -37.46 8.97
N ALA A 212 40.16 -38.14 8.74
CA ALA A 212 40.10 -39.59 8.61
C ALA A 212 40.88 -40.10 7.38
N GLN A 213 40.86 -39.34 6.28
CA GLN A 213 41.62 -39.66 5.07
C GLN A 213 43.11 -39.37 5.24
N ALA A 214 43.48 -38.36 6.03
CA ALA A 214 44.87 -38.07 6.38
C ALA A 214 45.47 -39.08 7.37
N SER A 215 44.67 -39.63 8.30
CA SER A 215 45.11 -40.70 9.20
C SER A 215 45.24 -42.05 8.49
N LEU A 216 44.50 -42.27 7.40
CA LEU A 216 44.64 -43.45 6.53
C LEU A 216 45.82 -43.37 5.54
N ALA A 217 46.38 -42.17 5.32
CA ALA A 217 47.48 -41.94 4.37
C ALA A 217 48.88 -41.96 4.99
N LYS A 218 49.00 -42.18 6.32
CA LYS A 218 50.30 -42.29 6.99
C LYS A 218 50.81 -43.73 6.88
N PRO A 219 51.97 -44.00 6.25
CA PRO A 219 52.54 -45.34 6.20
C PRO A 219 52.93 -45.77 7.61
N ALA A 220 52.60 -47.02 7.97
CA ALA A 220 53.13 -47.65 9.18
C ALA A 220 54.63 -47.93 8.97
N ASP A 221 55.46 -47.17 9.68
CA ASP A 221 56.89 -47.43 9.84
C ASP A 221 57.12 -48.63 10.80
N PRO A 222 58.30 -49.29 10.75
CA PRO A 222 58.43 -50.74 10.81
C PRO A 222 58.29 -51.35 12.21
N GLU A 223 57.90 -52.64 12.22
CA GLU A 223 57.79 -53.51 13.39
C GLU A 223 59.02 -53.43 14.32
N PRO A 224 58.83 -53.30 15.64
CA PRO A 224 59.89 -53.58 16.59
C PRO A 224 60.15 -55.10 16.65
N GLN A 225 61.42 -55.49 16.47
CA GLN A 225 61.90 -56.87 16.58
C GLN A 225 61.69 -57.45 17.99
N PRO A 226 61.58 -58.78 18.13
CA PRO A 226 61.20 -59.42 19.38
C PRO A 226 62.40 -59.56 20.32
N GLU A 227 62.36 -58.90 21.47
CA GLU A 227 63.21 -59.28 22.60
C GLU A 227 62.60 -60.49 23.31
N SER A 228 63.30 -61.60 23.18
CA SER A 228 63.15 -62.83 23.96
C SER A 228 63.59 -62.59 25.41
N GLU A 229 62.75 -62.91 26.40
CA GLU A 229 63.23 -63.58 27.62
C GLU A 229 62.10 -64.17 28.50
N ILE A 230 61.99 -65.50 28.42
CA ILE A 230 61.99 -66.48 29.54
C ILE A 230 60.99 -66.28 30.70
N GLU A 231 59.86 -66.98 30.57
CA GLU A 231 59.43 -68.09 31.45
C GLU A 231 59.62 -67.99 32.99
N LYS A 232 58.49 -67.94 33.70
CA LYS A 232 58.09 -68.89 34.77
C LYS A 232 56.65 -68.60 35.20
N ASP A 233 55.70 -69.43 34.81
CA ASP A 233 55.28 -70.65 35.52
C ASP A 233 54.41 -70.35 36.76
N ARG A 234 53.08 -70.49 36.60
CA ARG A 234 52.24 -71.42 37.38
C ARG A 234 50.75 -71.28 37.00
N PRO A 235 50.02 -72.37 36.69
CA PRO A 235 48.60 -72.34 36.35
C PRO A 235 47.65 -72.76 37.49
N THR A 236 46.35 -72.49 37.29
CA THR A 236 45.12 -73.09 37.89
C THR A 236 44.87 -72.83 39.38
N GLN A 237 43.68 -72.44 39.85
CA GLN A 237 42.30 -72.78 39.47
C GLN A 237 41.36 -71.56 39.56
#